data_AF-A0A6M3JII7-F1
#
_entry.id   AF-A0A6M3JII7-F1
#
_cell.length_a   1.000
_cell.length_b   1.000
_cell.length_c   1.000
_cell.angle_alpha   90.00
_cell.angle_beta   90.00
_cell.angle_gamma   90.00
#
_symmetry.space_group_name_H-M   'P 1'
#
loop_
_entity.id
_entity.type
_entity.pdbx_description
1 polymer ?
#
loop_
_entity_poly.entity_id
_entity_poly.type
_entity_poly.pdbx_seq_one_letter_code
_entity_poly.pdbx_strand_id
1 'polypeptide(L)'
;MYSQNDDKANPVLWRLYWGYMLPDIAHKLGMDATPYVKNRLHEIHKKYLKYSSTAGSSHERMSKFIFEVCALWACHGMFVRTREDQPLGIEEMELKNVWHLL
;
A
#
# COMPACT_ATOMS: atom_id res chain seq x y z
N MET A 1 -5.62 -18.47 -29.74
CA MET A 1 -5.00 -17.13 -29.72
C MET A 1 -5.48 -16.43 -28.46
N TYR A 2 -4.63 -16.35 -27.43
CA TYR A 2 -4.93 -15.49 -26.28
C TYR A 2 -4.91 -14.04 -26.75
N SER A 3 -6.00 -13.30 -26.56
CA SER A 3 -6.00 -11.87 -26.84
C SER A 3 -4.96 -11.21 -25.95
N GLN A 4 -4.25 -10.23 -26.51
CA GLN A 4 -3.45 -9.26 -25.75
C GLN A 4 -4.40 -8.52 -24.80
N ASN A 5 -4.70 -9.12 -23.66
CA ASN A 5 -5.31 -8.41 -22.55
C ASN A 5 -4.27 -7.38 -22.13
N ASP A 6 -4.60 -6.11 -22.29
CA ASP A 6 -3.88 -4.98 -21.71
C ASP A 6 -3.37 -5.40 -20.33
N ASP A 7 -2.06 -5.63 -20.20
CA ASP A 7 -1.41 -5.92 -18.92
C ASP A 7 -1.42 -4.61 -18.12
N LYS A 8 -2.60 -4.29 -17.60
CA LYS A 8 -2.88 -3.16 -16.72
C LYS A 8 -3.09 -3.73 -15.33
N ALA A 9 -2.52 -3.04 -14.34
CA ALA A 9 -2.67 -3.44 -12.96
C ALA A 9 -4.15 -3.61 -12.56
N ASN A 10 -4.42 -4.70 -11.85
CA ASN A 10 -5.76 -4.99 -11.35
C ASN A 10 -6.20 -3.87 -10.39
N PRO A 11 -7.43 -3.32 -10.51
CA PRO A 11 -7.97 -2.32 -9.58
C PRO A 11 -7.83 -2.68 -8.09
N VAL A 12 -7.78 -3.97 -7.76
CA VAL A 12 -7.54 -4.47 -6.39
C VAL A 12 -6.20 -3.99 -5.83
N LEU A 13 -5.13 -3.96 -6.64
CA LEU A 13 -3.82 -3.46 -6.20
C LEU A 13 -3.88 -1.97 -5.85
N TRP A 14 -4.64 -1.20 -6.64
CA TRP A 14 -4.86 0.22 -6.34
C TRP A 14 -5.68 0.43 -5.08
N ARG A 15 -6.70 -0.40 -4.85
CA ARG A 15 -7.49 -0.37 -3.60
C ARG A 15 -6.63 -0.74 -2.40
N LEU A 16 -5.80 -1.77 -2.50
CA LEU A 16 -4.84 -2.16 -1.47
C LEU A 16 -3.95 -0.98 -1.06
N TYR A 17 -3.35 -0.34 -2.06
CA TYR A 17 -2.41 0.75 -1.83
C TYR A 17 -3.09 2.04 -1.33
N TRP A 18 -4.10 2.55 -2.03
CA TRP A 18 -4.75 3.83 -1.70
C TRP A 18 -5.80 3.75 -0.59
N GLY A 19 -6.40 2.58 -0.42
CA GLY A 19 -7.50 2.33 0.52
C GLY A 19 -7.04 1.85 1.89
N TYR A 20 -5.92 1.12 1.97
CA TYR A 20 -5.44 0.55 3.23
C TYR A 20 -4.04 1.06 3.60
N MET A 21 -3.05 0.84 2.75
CA MET A 21 -1.66 1.15 3.10
C MET A 21 -1.40 2.65 3.33
N LEU A 22 -1.85 3.52 2.41
CA LEU A 22 -1.62 4.96 2.56
C LEU A 22 -2.30 5.56 3.79
N PRO A 23 -3.55 5.19 4.13
CA PRO A 23 -4.15 5.56 5.41
C PRO A 23 -3.35 5.10 6.63
N ASP A 24 -2.83 3.88 6.64
CA ASP A 24 -2.05 3.35 7.77
C ASP A 24 -0.76 4.14 7.96
N ILE A 25 -0.06 4.41 6.85
CA ILE A 25 1.15 5.24 6.84
C ILE A 25 0.83 6.65 7.34
N ALA A 26 -0.25 7.27 6.85
CA ALA A 26 -0.65 8.60 7.30
C ALA A 26 -0.94 8.63 8.81
N HIS A 27 -1.70 7.65 9.30
CA HIS A 27 -2.02 7.51 10.72
C HIS A 27 -0.75 7.39 11.58
N LYS A 28 0.19 6.55 11.17
CA LYS A 28 1.48 6.37 11.88
C LYS A 28 2.35 7.61 11.89
N LEU A 29 2.23 8.45 10.88
CA LEU A 29 2.90 9.75 10.85
C LEU A 29 2.13 10.84 11.61
N GLY A 30 1.04 10.50 12.30
CA GLY A 30 0.19 11.45 13.04
C GLY A 30 -0.61 12.38 12.11
N MET A 31 -0.94 11.92 10.91
CA MET A 31 -1.65 12.70 9.88
C MET A 31 -2.99 12.07 9.52
N ASP A 32 -3.95 12.91 9.14
CA ASP A 32 -5.20 12.43 8.54
C ASP A 32 -4.99 11.95 7.11
N ALA A 33 -5.63 10.84 6.76
CA ALA A 33 -5.55 10.20 5.44
C ALA A 33 -6.35 10.95 4.33
N THR A 34 -6.23 12.27 4.28
CA THR A 34 -6.87 13.13 3.29
C THR A 34 -6.36 12.81 1.88
N PRO A 35 -7.14 13.11 0.81
CA PRO A 35 -6.66 12.95 -0.56
C PRO A 35 -5.32 13.66 -0.83
N TYR A 36 -5.11 14.83 -0.23
CA TYR A 36 -3.85 15.57 -0.33
C TYR A 36 -2.68 14.78 0.29
N VAL A 37 -2.81 14.33 1.54
CA VAL A 37 -1.76 13.57 2.24
C VAL A 37 -1.43 12.28 1.49
N LYS A 38 -2.45 11.54 1.05
CA LYS A 38 -2.26 10.31 0.26
C LYS A 38 -1.50 10.57 -1.05
N ASN A 39 -1.85 11.63 -1.77
CA ASN A 39 -1.13 12.04 -2.98
C ASN A 39 0.33 12.40 -2.67
N ARG A 40 0.59 13.14 -1.59
CA ARG A 40 1.96 13.50 -1.18
C ARG A 40 2.79 12.27 -0.82
N LEU A 41 2.23 11.34 -0.05
CA LEU A 41 2.88 10.07 0.27
C LEU A 41 3.18 9.27 -1.00
N HIS A 42 2.22 9.19 -1.94
CA HIS A 42 2.44 8.52 -3.21
C HIS A 42 3.62 9.10 -4.02
N GLU A 43 3.71 10.43 -4.12
CA GLU A 43 4.83 11.10 -4.80
C GLU A 43 6.17 10.86 -4.09
N ILE A 44 6.17 10.85 -2.75
CA ILE A 44 7.37 10.53 -1.96
C ILE A 44 7.82 9.09 -2.23
N HIS A 45 6.91 8.12 -2.18
CA HIS A 45 7.22 6.72 -2.47
C HIS A 45 7.80 6.54 -3.87
N LYS A 46 7.18 7.13 -4.89
CA LYS A 46 7.69 7.08 -6.26
C LYS A 46 9.10 7.66 -6.36
N LYS A 47 9.34 8.84 -5.77
CA LYS A 47 10.65 9.49 -5.81
C LYS A 47 11.71 8.66 -5.09
N TYR A 48 11.41 8.17 -3.91
CA TYR A 48 12.34 7.38 -3.09
C TYR A 48 12.69 6.05 -3.75
N LEU A 49 11.69 5.33 -4.26
CA LEU A 49 11.84 4.04 -4.93
C LEU A 49 12.22 4.15 -6.41
N LYS A 50 12.41 5.37 -6.93
CA LYS A 50 12.81 5.68 -8.32
C LYS A 50 11.81 5.18 -9.39
N TYR A 51 10.51 5.29 -9.11
CA TYR A 51 9.45 5.05 -10.10
C TYR A 51 9.06 6.37 -10.78
N SER A 52 9.15 6.41 -12.11
CA SER A 52 8.72 7.57 -12.91
C SER A 52 7.20 7.76 -12.91
N SER A 53 6.46 6.67 -13.03
CA SER A 53 5.00 6.63 -12.97
C SER A 53 4.52 5.24 -12.55
N THR A 54 3.35 5.21 -11.94
CA THR A 54 2.55 4.02 -11.64
C THR A 54 1.24 4.00 -12.45
N ALA A 55 0.87 5.11 -13.10
CA ALA A 55 -0.35 5.20 -13.92
C ALA A 55 -0.23 4.33 -15.17
N GLY A 56 -1.26 3.52 -15.46
CA GLY A 56 -1.25 2.60 -16.60
C GLY A 56 -0.15 1.53 -16.54
N SER A 57 0.47 1.32 -15.38
CA SER A 57 1.53 0.33 -15.21
C SER A 57 0.98 -1.09 -15.28
N SER A 58 1.86 -2.03 -15.66
CA SER A 58 1.57 -3.45 -15.63
C SER A 58 1.25 -3.96 -14.24
N HIS A 59 0.55 -5.09 -14.18
CA HIS A 59 0.26 -5.74 -12.91
C HIS A 59 1.54 -6.05 -12.15
N GLU A 60 2.54 -6.62 -12.82
CA GLU A 60 3.84 -6.93 -12.22
C GLU A 60 4.52 -5.67 -11.65
N ARG A 61 4.56 -4.58 -12.41
CA ARG A 61 5.20 -3.33 -11.98
C ARG A 61 4.50 -2.73 -10.78
N MET A 62 3.17 -2.74 -10.75
CA MET A 62 2.40 -2.22 -9.62
C MET A 62 2.55 -3.11 -8.37
N SER A 63 2.52 -4.43 -8.53
CA SER A 63 2.77 -5.38 -7.43
C SER A 63 4.15 -5.18 -6.82
N LYS A 64 5.17 -5.00 -7.65
CA LYS A 64 6.54 -4.71 -7.20
C LYS A 64 6.62 -3.38 -6.45
N PHE A 65 6.00 -2.32 -6.98
CA PHE A 65 5.95 -1.03 -6.30
C PHE A 65 5.30 -1.14 -4.91
N ILE A 66 4.15 -1.82 -4.81
CA ILE A 66 3.44 -2.02 -3.53
C ILE A 66 4.31 -2.80 -2.54
N PHE A 67 4.94 -3.89 -3.00
CA PHE A 67 5.84 -4.69 -2.18
C PHE A 67 7.01 -3.86 -1.64
N GLU A 68 7.65 -3.05 -2.49
CA GLU A 68 8.76 -2.18 -2.08
C GLU A 68 8.32 -1.08 -1.09
N VAL A 69 7.09 -0.56 -1.20
CA VAL A 69 6.52 0.34 -0.19
C VAL A 69 6.30 -0.39 1.13
N CYS A 70 5.74 -1.61 1.12
CA CYS A 70 5.59 -2.41 2.34
C CYS A 70 6.94 -2.65 3.01
N ALA A 71 7.94 -3.08 2.24
CA ALA A 71 9.29 -3.35 2.75
C ALA A 71 9.94 -2.08 3.35
N LEU A 72 9.79 -0.93 2.67
CA LEU A 72 10.29 0.35 3.17
C LEU A 72 9.75 0.67 4.56
N TRP A 73 8.44 0.55 4.77
CA TRP A 73 7.82 0.88 6.05
C TRP A 73 8.03 -0.18 7.12
N ALA A 74 8.10 -1.45 6.74
CA ALA A 74 8.49 -2.53 7.65
C ALA A 74 9.89 -2.29 8.24
N CYS A 75 10.85 -1.80 7.44
CA CYS A 75 12.18 -1.39 7.93
C CYS A 75 12.14 -0.24 8.95
N HIS A 76 11.05 0.53 8.99
CA HIS A 76 10.81 1.59 9.97
C HIS A 76 9.90 1.13 11.13
N GLY A 77 9.66 -0.18 11.26
CA GLY A 77 8.81 -0.76 12.30
C GLY A 77 7.32 -0.48 12.11
N MET A 78 6.90 -0.07 10.91
CA MET A 78 5.50 0.19 10.60
C MET A 78 4.89 -0.99 9.88
N PHE A 79 3.80 -1.50 10.45
CA PHE A 79 2.92 -2.44 9.78
C PHE A 79 1.92 -1.68 8.89
N VAL A 80 1.68 -2.20 7.71
CA VAL A 80 0.67 -1.70 6.77
C VAL A 80 -0.27 -2.84 6.42
N ARG A 81 -1.57 -2.59 6.51
CA ARG A 81 -2.59 -3.61 6.26
C ARG A 81 -2.57 -4.04 4.82
N THR A 82 -2.83 -5.33 4.64
CA THR A 82 -2.90 -5.98 3.34
C THR A 82 -4.29 -6.53 3.02
N ARG A 83 -5.20 -6.51 3.99
CA ARG A 83 -6.58 -6.99 3.86
C ARG A 83 -7.56 -6.00 4.51
N GLU A 84 -8.81 -6.03 4.08
CA GLU A 84 -9.86 -5.11 4.53
C GLU A 84 -10.35 -5.38 5.96
N ASP A 85 -10.28 -6.64 6.39
CA ASP A 85 -10.67 -7.11 7.73
C ASP A 85 -9.64 -6.79 8.82
N GLN A 86 -8.45 -6.33 8.44
CA GLN A 86 -7.42 -5.92 9.39
C GLN A 86 -7.77 -4.54 9.98
N PRO A 87 -7.82 -4.39 11.32
CA PRO A 87 -8.06 -3.09 11.95
C PRO A 87 -6.85 -2.17 11.81
N LEU A 88 -7.10 -0.86 11.72
CA LEU A 88 -6.04 0.14 11.78
C LEU A 88 -5.30 0.01 13.12
N GLY A 89 -3.96 -0.02 13.11
CA GLY A 89 -3.17 -0.22 14.32
C GLY A 89 -3.12 -1.67 14.81
N ILE A 90 -3.40 -2.66 13.96
CA ILE A 90 -3.39 -4.09 14.31
C ILE A 90 -2.09 -4.53 14.99
N GLU A 91 -0.96 -3.92 14.64
CA GLU A 91 0.36 -4.17 15.23
C GLU A 91 0.53 -3.66 16.67
N GLU A 92 -0.36 -2.77 17.14
CA GLU A 92 -0.40 -2.31 18.53
C GLU A 92 -1.35 -3.17 19.39
N MET A 93 -2.11 -4.08 18.76
CA MET A 93 -3.07 -4.93 19.44
C MET A 93 -2.39 -6.19 20.00
N GLU A 94 -2.91 -6.72 21.11
CA GLU A 94 -2.41 -7.99 21.66
C GLU A 94 -2.60 -9.13 20.65
N LEU A 95 -1.55 -9.94 20.43
CA LEU A 95 -1.53 -11.02 19.44
C LEU A 95 -2.75 -11.97 19.52
N LYS A 96 -3.20 -12.30 20.73
CA LYS A 96 -4.36 -13.20 20.95
C LYS A 96 -5.66 -12.65 20.33
N ASN A 97 -5.77 -11.33 20.20
CA ASN A 97 -6.95 -10.66 19.67
C ASN A 97 -6.92 -10.59 18.13
N VAL A 98 -5.74 -10.76 17.50
CA VAL A 98 -5.54 -10.48 16.07
C VAL A 98 -4.87 -11.62 15.29
N TRP A 99 -4.47 -12.72 15.95
CA TRP A 99 -3.82 -13.87 15.31
C TRP A 99 -4.60 -14.44 14.11
N HIS A 100 -5.94 -14.43 14.19
CA HIS A 100 -6.81 -14.93 13.13
C HIS A 100 -6.84 -14.03 11.87
N LEU A 101 -6.25 -12.83 11.93
CA LEU A 101 -6.21 -11.83 10.87
C LEU A 101 -4.82 -11.67 10.22
N LEU A 102 -3.79 -12.31 10.79
CA LEU A 102 -2.41 -12.31 10.26
C LEU A 102 -2.26 -13.29 9.09
#